data_AF-A0A6A6YSL2-F1
#
_entry.id   AF-A0A6A6YSL2-F1
#
_cell.length_a   1.000
_cell.length_b   1.000
_cell.length_c   1.000
_cell.angle_alpha   90.00
_cell.angle_beta   90.00
_cell.angle_gamma   90.00
#
_symmetry.space_group_name_H-M   'P 1'
#
loop_
_entity.id
_entity.type
_entity.pdbx_description
1 polymer ?
#
loop_
_entity_poly.entity_id
_entity_poly.type
_entity_poly.pdbx_seq_one_letter_code
_entity_poly.pdbx_strand_id
1 'polypeptide(L)'
;MDLESSPTKPNTSVNIYRPKKSHDTEMRLTEAANEAVDFLVLQHWFERVWVIQDIALPDDACIMCGPREIEWKTFASRIENGLRRGLFQTSMFGFVDADNFHNFRAVASIHARDTSRPPAQQLLDLLIQFRIRDATDPRDKVFSLLGLVSDVEELGLTPDCRASAASLYCKTAISILSRSTCLDLFGLAVTSSKSDLGQSLPSWVADWSFTKSIPKPFMLDARGEPRLTSTSWNTTASIKFPDMDTAVISGHFVDTIASVSDPLIDLHDDGNWFVDDDFFAKTEQLENPEHTSLRGIYRTVRNSAGAVKFTLGEIFRVVDQIEVFLRWENLAQAGDKNGPTTTRTREEHMAIYWQTLCTGTMPDGYDTTEELFRAWYNSLASVRRLTKMRVNTVRRLFRPLAFMGYMISTLKLNEKFASELMTHANQRRMARTKKGYLCFIPAKSEAGDSVALCKGGRVPLILRKEDLHWKLVGESYIHGLMDGKAFREDACAYISIQWKACGEGRAFEFTPSLCSLRHQ
;
A
#
# COMPACT_ATOMS: atom_id res chain seq x y z
N MET A 1 77.31 3.10 17.14
CA MET A 1 77.50 4.56 17.21
C MET A 1 76.59 5.17 16.16
N ASP A 2 75.42 5.59 16.62
CA ASP A 2 74.86 6.93 16.45
C ASP A 2 74.88 7.64 15.08
N LEU A 3 73.64 8.05 14.74
CA LEU A 3 73.18 9.37 14.25
C LEU A 3 73.15 9.67 12.74
N GLU A 4 71.90 9.68 12.25
CA GLU A 4 71.21 10.72 11.46
C GLU A 4 71.97 11.49 10.37
N SER A 5 71.46 11.40 9.14
CA SER A 5 71.15 12.60 8.35
C SER A 5 70.09 12.31 7.28
N SER A 6 69.04 13.13 7.29
CA SER A 6 67.92 13.16 6.34
C SER A 6 68.27 14.06 5.14
N PRO A 7 67.83 13.76 3.91
CA PRO A 7 67.69 14.78 2.87
C PRO A 7 66.22 15.11 2.59
N THR A 8 65.96 16.39 2.73
CA THR A 8 64.76 17.17 2.48
C THR A 8 64.18 16.96 1.07
N LYS A 9 62.88 16.68 0.98
CA LYS A 9 62.10 16.80 -0.28
C LYS A 9 61.51 18.22 -0.38
N PRO A 10 61.47 18.83 -1.57
CA PRO A 10 61.02 20.20 -1.74
C PRO A 10 59.51 20.32 -1.54
N ASN A 11 59.15 21.28 -0.71
CA ASN A 11 57.80 21.69 -0.39
C ASN A 11 57.22 22.45 -1.59
N THR A 12 56.39 21.80 -2.40
CA THR A 12 55.52 22.46 -3.38
C THR A 12 54.07 22.16 -3.02
N SER A 13 53.59 22.87 -2.00
CA SER A 13 52.17 23.04 -1.73
C SER A 13 51.57 23.89 -2.84
N VAL A 14 51.08 23.26 -3.91
CA VAL A 14 50.07 23.89 -4.77
C VAL A 14 48.82 24.00 -3.92
N ASN A 15 48.61 25.19 -3.39
CA ASN A 15 47.43 25.57 -2.65
C ASN A 15 46.25 25.59 -3.64
N ILE A 16 45.61 24.43 -3.87
CA ILE A 16 44.35 24.38 -4.59
C ILE A 16 43.32 25.04 -3.67
N TYR A 17 43.13 26.34 -3.86
CA TYR A 17 42.01 27.09 -3.31
C TYR A 17 40.71 26.41 -3.75
N ARG A 18 40.16 25.52 -2.91
CA ARG A 18 38.75 25.16 -3.00
C ARG A 18 37.99 26.32 -2.37
N PRO A 19 37.24 27.13 -3.14
CA PRO A 19 36.40 28.13 -2.51
C PRO A 19 35.44 27.39 -1.58
N LYS A 20 35.46 27.72 -0.29
CA LYS A 20 34.36 27.42 0.62
C LYS A 20 33.15 28.17 0.04
N LYS A 21 32.35 27.52 -0.81
CA LYS A 21 30.95 27.94 -0.97
C LYS A 21 30.39 27.99 0.45
N SER A 22 29.86 29.15 0.84
CA SER A 22 29.33 29.30 2.19
C SER A 22 28.28 28.21 2.40
N HIS A 23 28.30 27.55 3.56
CA HIS A 23 27.30 26.55 3.94
C HIS A 23 25.87 27.05 3.68
N ASP A 24 25.66 28.36 3.85
CA ASP A 24 24.43 29.09 3.58
C ASP A 24 24.00 29.08 2.10
N THR A 25 24.95 29.15 1.15
CA THR A 25 24.65 29.07 -0.30
C THR A 25 24.29 27.66 -0.71
N GLU A 26 24.98 26.65 -0.17
CA GLU A 26 24.71 25.24 -0.45
C GLU A 26 23.36 24.80 0.13
N MET A 27 23.01 25.29 1.32
CA MET A 27 21.71 25.10 1.95
C MET A 27 20.58 25.73 1.13
N ARG A 28 20.70 26.99 0.70
CA ARG A 28 19.69 27.67 -0.14
C ARG A 28 19.51 27.02 -1.51
N LEU A 29 20.59 26.52 -2.13
CA LEU A 29 20.51 25.78 -3.39
C LEU A 29 19.80 24.44 -3.22
N THR A 30 19.95 23.78 -2.07
CA THR A 30 19.27 22.52 -1.75
C THR A 30 17.78 22.76 -1.52
N GLU A 31 17.42 23.81 -0.79
CA GLU A 31 16.02 24.19 -0.54
C GLU A 31 15.29 24.55 -1.85
N ALA A 32 15.89 25.39 -2.69
CA ALA A 32 15.32 25.74 -4.00
C ALA A 32 15.23 24.54 -4.96
N ALA A 33 16.17 23.59 -4.87
CA ALA A 33 16.11 22.35 -5.65
C ALA A 33 14.96 21.45 -5.17
N ASN A 34 14.73 21.35 -3.87
CA ASN A 34 13.63 20.58 -3.30
C ASN A 34 12.27 21.13 -3.73
N GLU A 35 12.06 22.44 -3.60
CA GLU A 35 10.81 23.09 -4.04
C GLU A 35 10.55 22.87 -5.54
N ALA A 36 11.59 22.99 -6.38
CA ALA A 36 11.46 22.78 -7.81
C ALA A 36 11.15 21.32 -8.18
N VAL A 37 11.74 20.36 -7.46
CA VAL A 37 11.48 18.94 -7.66
C VAL A 37 10.07 18.58 -7.24
N ASP A 38 9.65 19.02 -6.04
CA ASP A 38 8.30 18.80 -5.53
C ASP A 38 7.27 19.40 -6.50
N PHE A 39 7.52 20.62 -6.99
CA PHE A 39 6.66 21.24 -8.01
C PHE A 39 6.53 20.37 -9.27
N LEU A 40 7.62 19.81 -9.79
CA LEU A 40 7.62 19.03 -11.02
C LEU A 40 6.95 17.66 -10.84
N VAL A 41 7.28 16.92 -9.78
CA VAL A 41 6.76 15.55 -9.58
C VAL A 41 5.28 15.54 -9.20
N LEU A 42 4.76 16.64 -8.65
CA LEU A 42 3.36 16.84 -8.32
C LEU A 42 2.52 17.38 -9.50
N GLN A 43 3.10 17.55 -10.70
CA GLN A 43 2.30 17.94 -11.86
C GLN A 43 1.35 16.81 -12.29
N HIS A 44 0.12 17.17 -12.65
CA HIS A 44 -0.91 16.26 -13.17
C HIS A 44 -0.45 15.36 -14.33
N TRP A 45 0.59 15.76 -15.07
CA TRP A 45 1.19 14.91 -16.09
C TRP A 45 1.66 13.56 -15.52
N PHE A 46 2.28 13.55 -14.34
CA PHE A 46 2.71 12.32 -13.68
C PHE A 46 1.56 11.44 -13.19
N GLU A 47 0.35 11.98 -13.06
CA GLU A 47 -0.82 11.21 -12.62
C GLU A 47 -1.45 10.42 -13.77
N ARG A 48 -1.31 10.86 -15.02
CA ARG A 48 -2.02 10.26 -16.17
C ARG A 48 -1.47 8.90 -16.56
N VAL A 49 -2.33 7.92 -16.79
CA VAL A 49 -1.90 6.56 -17.17
C VAL A 49 -1.26 6.49 -18.57
N TRP A 50 -1.72 7.28 -19.54
CA TRP A 50 -1.18 7.27 -20.91
C TRP A 50 0.26 7.76 -21.04
N VAL A 51 0.72 8.58 -20.09
CA VAL A 51 2.08 9.14 -20.07
C VAL A 51 3.15 8.05 -19.98
N ILE A 52 2.79 6.85 -19.52
CA ILE A 52 3.73 5.73 -19.46
C ILE A 52 4.28 5.44 -20.86
N GLN A 53 3.44 5.41 -21.89
CA GLN A 53 3.88 5.14 -23.26
C GLN A 53 4.75 6.27 -23.82
N ASP A 54 4.46 7.52 -23.45
CA ASP A 54 5.23 8.71 -23.86
C ASP A 54 6.69 8.65 -23.39
N ILE A 55 6.97 7.92 -22.31
CA ILE A 55 8.32 7.73 -21.78
C ILE A 55 8.90 6.36 -22.13
N ALA A 56 8.08 5.32 -22.17
CA ALA A 56 8.55 3.94 -22.28
C ALA A 56 8.85 3.50 -23.71
N LEU A 57 8.18 4.08 -24.71
CA LEU A 57 8.31 3.68 -26.11
C LEU A 57 9.41 4.45 -26.87
N PRO A 58 9.65 5.75 -26.63
CA PRO A 58 10.72 6.47 -27.31
C PRO A 58 12.11 6.10 -26.78
N ASP A 59 13.11 5.98 -27.67
CA ASP A 59 14.51 5.77 -27.28
C ASP A 59 15.11 7.00 -26.54
N ASP A 60 14.65 8.19 -26.94
CA ASP A 60 15.06 9.49 -26.40
C ASP A 60 13.81 10.31 -26.02
N ALA A 61 13.61 10.48 -24.71
CA ALA A 61 12.53 11.27 -24.14
C ALA A 61 13.10 12.48 -23.39
N CYS A 62 12.38 13.60 -23.42
CA CYS A 62 12.69 14.81 -22.65
C CYS A 62 11.48 15.31 -21.87
N ILE A 63 11.73 15.99 -20.75
CA ILE A 63 10.73 16.74 -20.01
C ILE A 63 10.85 18.21 -20.40
N MET A 64 9.71 18.81 -20.73
CA MET A 64 9.59 20.23 -21.01
C MET A 64 8.81 20.93 -19.90
N CYS A 65 9.34 22.04 -19.38
CA CYS A 65 8.64 22.91 -18.42
C CYS A 65 8.79 24.37 -18.84
N GLY A 66 7.75 24.90 -19.49
CA GLY A 66 7.81 26.21 -20.15
C GLY A 66 8.87 26.20 -21.26
N PRO A 67 9.82 27.15 -21.31
CA PRO A 67 10.88 27.21 -22.33
C PRO A 67 12.09 26.32 -22.02
N ARG A 68 12.06 25.55 -20.93
CA ARG A 68 13.18 24.72 -20.48
C ARG A 68 12.94 23.25 -20.82
N GLU A 69 14.02 22.57 -21.14
CA GLU A 69 14.03 21.15 -21.47
C GLU A 69 15.13 20.43 -20.69
N ILE A 70 14.88 19.18 -20.30
CA ILE A 70 15.85 18.27 -19.73
C ILE A 70 15.61 16.84 -20.24
N GLU A 71 16.67 16.14 -20.59
CA GLU A 71 16.61 14.72 -20.96
C GLU A 71 16.03 13.88 -19.81
N TRP A 72 15.11 12.95 -20.12
CA TRP A 72 14.46 12.09 -19.13
C TRP A 72 15.46 11.28 -18.31
N LYS A 73 16.45 10.65 -18.95
CA LYS A 73 17.48 9.83 -18.28
C LYS A 73 18.26 10.66 -17.26
N THR A 74 18.63 11.88 -17.66
CA THR A 74 19.32 12.84 -16.78
C THR A 74 18.40 13.28 -15.63
N PHE A 75 17.16 13.67 -15.91
CA PHE A 75 16.21 14.06 -14.86
C PHE A 75 15.98 12.92 -13.86
N ALA A 76 15.63 11.73 -14.37
CA ALA A 76 15.28 10.58 -13.54
C ALA A 76 16.43 10.15 -12.62
N SER A 77 17.65 10.05 -13.17
CA SER A 77 18.85 9.71 -12.41
C SER A 77 19.15 10.74 -11.31
N ARG A 78 18.94 12.04 -11.58
CA ARG A 78 19.18 13.11 -10.59
C ARG A 78 18.18 13.06 -9.44
N ILE A 79 16.90 12.85 -9.72
CA ILE A 79 15.87 12.69 -8.69
C ILE A 79 16.18 11.44 -7.85
N GLU A 80 16.47 10.30 -8.49
CA GLU A 80 16.78 9.07 -7.77
C GLU A 80 18.02 9.21 -6.86
N ASN A 81 19.09 9.85 -7.36
CA ASN A 81 20.27 10.14 -6.55
C ASN A 81 19.96 11.08 -5.38
N GLY A 82 19.07 12.05 -5.56
CA GLY A 82 18.65 12.94 -4.47
C GLY A 82 17.84 12.19 -3.41
N LEU A 83 16.91 11.32 -3.83
CA LEU A 83 16.15 10.45 -2.91
C LEU A 83 17.09 9.53 -2.11
N ARG A 84 18.05 8.87 -2.76
CA ARG A 84 19.04 8.00 -2.09
C ARG A 84 19.92 8.75 -1.08
N ARG A 85 20.12 10.05 -1.29
CA ARG A 85 20.89 10.93 -0.40
C ARG A 85 20.05 11.62 0.67
N GLY A 86 18.74 11.37 0.72
CA GLY A 86 17.82 12.03 1.64
C GLY A 86 17.67 13.53 1.40
N LEU A 87 17.89 13.99 0.17
CA LEU A 87 17.74 15.41 -0.18
C LEU A 87 16.27 15.83 -0.22
N PHE A 88 15.37 14.92 -0.61
CA PHE A 88 13.93 15.14 -0.64
C PHE A 88 13.27 14.44 0.56
N GLN A 89 12.33 15.12 1.22
CA GLN A 89 11.58 14.53 2.34
C GLN A 89 10.53 13.55 1.81
N THR A 90 10.62 12.29 2.22
CA THR A 90 9.63 11.23 1.88
C THR A 90 8.90 10.69 3.11
N SER A 91 9.17 11.25 4.29
CA SER A 91 8.50 10.90 5.54
C SER A 91 8.40 12.12 6.45
N MET A 92 7.31 12.20 7.20
CA MET A 92 7.12 13.19 8.25
C MET A 92 6.91 12.45 9.57
N PHE A 93 7.79 12.70 10.55
CA PHE A 93 7.66 12.21 11.93
C PHE A 93 7.53 10.69 12.08
N GLY A 94 8.21 9.88 11.27
CA GLY A 94 8.16 8.41 11.41
C GLY A 94 6.93 7.76 10.83
N PHE A 95 6.09 8.53 10.14
CA PHE A 95 4.96 8.04 9.38
C PHE A 95 5.26 8.12 7.88
N VAL A 96 4.78 7.09 7.18
CA VAL A 96 4.78 7.03 5.72
C VAL A 96 3.85 8.16 5.25
N ASP A 97 4.43 9.25 4.76
CA ASP A 97 3.67 10.20 3.95
C ASP A 97 3.30 9.48 2.63
N ALA A 98 2.22 9.92 1.98
CA ALA A 98 1.95 9.47 0.62
C ALA A 98 3.18 9.82 -0.22
N ASP A 99 4.00 8.83 -0.57
CA ASP A 99 5.27 9.03 -1.26
C ASP A 99 5.06 9.91 -2.48
N ASN A 100 5.32 11.22 -2.42
CA ASN A 100 5.03 12.14 -3.53
C ASN A 100 5.80 11.76 -4.82
N PHE A 101 6.79 10.89 -4.68
CA PHE A 101 7.59 10.35 -5.77
C PHE A 101 7.06 9.04 -6.33
N HIS A 102 5.96 8.47 -5.83
CA HIS A 102 5.45 7.16 -6.27
C HIS A 102 5.17 7.14 -7.79
N ASN A 103 4.49 8.18 -8.29
CA ASN A 103 4.14 8.29 -9.71
C ASN A 103 5.38 8.46 -10.57
N PHE A 104 6.33 9.29 -10.10
CA PHE A 104 7.61 9.50 -10.76
C PHE A 104 8.45 8.21 -10.79
N ARG A 105 8.63 7.54 -9.65
CA ARG A 105 9.41 6.30 -9.50
C ARG A 105 8.88 5.19 -10.39
N ALA A 106 7.55 5.03 -10.45
CA ALA A 106 6.90 4.06 -11.32
C ALA A 106 7.30 4.25 -12.79
N VAL A 107 7.41 5.48 -13.29
CA VAL A 107 7.84 5.75 -14.67
C VAL A 107 9.36 5.70 -14.82
N ALA A 108 10.11 6.17 -13.82
CA ALA A 108 11.57 6.13 -13.83
C ALA A 108 12.13 4.71 -13.96
N SER A 109 11.45 3.72 -13.37
CA SER A 109 11.84 2.32 -13.43
C SER A 109 11.33 1.56 -14.66
N ILE A 110 10.57 2.17 -15.57
CA ILE A 110 9.93 1.44 -16.70
C ILE A 110 10.94 0.72 -17.59
N HIS A 111 12.12 1.31 -17.80
CA HIS A 111 13.17 0.72 -18.64
C HIS A 111 13.96 -0.38 -17.93
N ALA A 112 13.84 -0.51 -16.61
CA ALA A 112 14.47 -1.57 -15.82
C ALA A 112 13.60 -2.83 -15.67
N ARG A 113 12.44 -2.87 -16.35
CA ARG A 113 11.49 -3.99 -16.26
C ARG A 113 12.05 -5.27 -16.89
N ASP A 114 11.68 -6.40 -16.31
CA ASP A 114 12.02 -7.73 -16.80
C ASP A 114 11.08 -8.12 -17.96
N THR A 115 11.51 -7.86 -19.19
CA THR A 115 10.77 -8.21 -20.41
C THR A 115 10.88 -9.69 -20.79
N SER A 116 11.64 -10.49 -20.04
CA SER A 116 11.76 -11.94 -20.30
C SER A 116 10.60 -12.76 -19.74
N ARG A 117 9.77 -12.15 -18.88
CA ARG A 117 8.59 -12.78 -18.28
C ARG A 117 7.51 -13.06 -19.33
N PRO A 118 6.62 -14.04 -19.10
CA PRO A 118 5.46 -14.27 -19.96
C PRO A 118 4.56 -13.02 -20.07
N PRO A 119 3.88 -12.78 -21.21
CA PRO A 119 3.02 -11.61 -21.42
C PRO A 119 2.00 -11.35 -20.31
N ALA A 120 1.38 -12.41 -19.78
CA ALA A 120 0.42 -12.30 -18.68
C ALA A 120 1.05 -11.73 -17.39
N GLN A 121 2.29 -12.13 -17.07
CA GLN A 121 3.01 -11.63 -15.91
C GLN A 121 3.51 -10.20 -16.15
N GLN A 122 4.00 -9.89 -17.36
CA GLN A 122 4.36 -8.52 -17.72
C GLN A 122 3.15 -7.56 -17.53
N LEU A 123 1.96 -7.96 -18.01
CA LEU A 123 0.75 -7.16 -17.83
C LEU A 123 0.39 -7.00 -16.35
N LEU A 124 0.45 -8.06 -15.55
CA LEU A 124 0.20 -7.97 -14.11
C LEU A 124 1.17 -7.02 -13.41
N ASP A 125 2.47 -7.13 -13.72
CA ASP A 125 3.51 -6.25 -13.15
C ASP A 125 3.25 -4.79 -13.51
N LEU A 126 2.89 -4.48 -14.76
CA LEU A 126 2.53 -3.14 -15.21
C LEU A 126 1.26 -2.62 -14.53
N LEU A 127 0.22 -3.45 -14.41
CA LEU A 127 -1.03 -3.09 -13.75
C LEU A 127 -0.83 -2.75 -12.26
N ILE A 128 0.11 -3.40 -11.60
CA ILE A 128 0.51 -3.10 -10.21
C ILE A 128 1.33 -1.81 -10.16
N GLN A 129 2.38 -1.72 -10.98
CA GLN A 129 3.31 -0.59 -11.00
C GLN A 129 2.60 0.74 -11.26
N PHE A 130 1.58 0.73 -12.12
CA PHE A 130 0.85 1.93 -12.54
C PHE A 130 -0.56 2.04 -11.95
N ARG A 131 -0.87 1.23 -10.94
CA ARG A 131 -2.20 1.12 -10.35
C ARG A 131 -2.80 2.46 -9.93
N ILE A 132 -1.98 3.31 -9.30
CA ILE A 132 -2.37 4.59 -8.68
C ILE A 132 -2.49 5.76 -9.66
N ARG A 133 -2.17 5.56 -10.94
CA ARG A 133 -2.30 6.59 -11.98
C ARG A 133 -3.74 6.79 -12.40
N ASP A 134 -4.17 8.02 -12.62
CA ASP A 134 -5.53 8.34 -13.01
C ASP A 134 -5.81 8.06 -14.49
N ALA A 135 -7.07 7.70 -14.75
CA ALA A 135 -7.62 7.47 -16.08
C ALA A 135 -9.06 8.00 -16.13
N THR A 136 -9.37 8.82 -17.13
CA THR A 136 -10.73 9.34 -17.34
C THR A 136 -11.68 8.23 -17.78
N ASP A 137 -11.23 7.40 -18.74
CA ASP A 137 -11.90 6.15 -19.06
C ASP A 137 -11.28 5.03 -18.21
N PRO A 138 -12.04 4.33 -17.35
CA PRO A 138 -11.49 3.25 -16.53
C PRO A 138 -10.84 2.13 -17.38
N ARG A 139 -11.26 1.93 -18.64
CA ARG A 139 -10.67 0.90 -19.52
C ARG A 139 -9.22 1.20 -19.89
N ASP A 140 -8.83 2.47 -19.88
CA ASP A 140 -7.47 2.89 -20.19
C ASP A 140 -6.46 2.37 -19.18
N LYS A 141 -6.91 1.97 -17.98
CA LYS A 141 -6.07 1.24 -17.01
C LYS A 141 -5.45 -0.02 -17.55
N VAL A 142 -6.13 -0.67 -18.50
CA VAL A 142 -5.63 -1.85 -19.20
C VAL A 142 -5.05 -1.44 -20.56
N PHE A 143 -5.80 -0.68 -21.36
CA PHE A 143 -5.41 -0.39 -22.74
C PHE A 143 -4.11 0.41 -22.86
N SER A 144 -3.83 1.33 -21.93
CA SER A 144 -2.58 2.09 -21.96
C SER A 144 -1.33 1.24 -21.68
N LEU A 145 -1.50 0.01 -21.19
CA LEU A 145 -0.40 -0.88 -20.84
C LEU A 145 -0.17 -1.98 -21.87
N LEU A 146 -1.18 -2.32 -22.68
CA LEU A 146 -1.10 -3.40 -23.68
C LEU A 146 0.02 -3.18 -24.71
N GLY A 147 0.26 -1.92 -25.11
CA GLY A 147 1.34 -1.56 -26.04
C GLY A 147 2.76 -1.76 -25.48
N LEU A 148 2.89 -2.04 -24.18
CA LEU A 148 4.17 -2.30 -23.53
C LEU A 148 4.46 -3.81 -23.37
N VAL A 149 3.48 -4.67 -23.64
CA VAL A 149 3.61 -6.13 -23.51
C VAL A 149 4.15 -6.71 -24.82
N SER A 150 5.12 -7.64 -24.74
CA SER A 150 5.83 -8.16 -25.91
C SER A 150 4.97 -8.93 -26.91
N ASP A 151 3.99 -9.71 -26.43
CA ASP A 151 3.03 -10.47 -27.26
C ASP A 151 1.62 -10.30 -26.70
N VAL A 152 0.94 -9.26 -27.17
CA VAL A 152 -0.43 -8.92 -26.74
C VAL A 152 -1.48 -9.90 -27.30
N GLU A 153 -1.20 -10.56 -28.42
CA GLU A 153 -2.13 -11.49 -29.05
C GLU A 153 -2.35 -12.71 -28.17
N GLU A 154 -1.29 -13.19 -27.49
CA GLU A 154 -1.38 -14.29 -26.52
C GLU A 154 -2.40 -13.99 -25.41
N LEU A 155 -2.59 -12.73 -25.04
CA LEU A 155 -3.53 -12.34 -23.98
C LEU A 155 -4.99 -12.41 -24.41
N GLY A 156 -5.29 -12.41 -25.71
CA GLY A 156 -6.66 -12.35 -26.22
C GLY A 156 -7.43 -11.10 -25.76
N LEU A 157 -6.72 -10.02 -25.41
CA LEU A 157 -7.28 -8.75 -24.97
C LEU A 157 -7.24 -7.77 -26.14
N THR A 158 -8.31 -7.73 -26.94
CA THR A 158 -8.45 -6.73 -28.01
C THR A 158 -9.20 -5.50 -27.49
N PRO A 159 -8.76 -4.27 -27.84
CA PRO A 159 -9.49 -3.06 -27.49
C PRO A 159 -10.89 -3.05 -28.09
N ASP A 160 -11.90 -3.24 -27.25
CA ASP A 160 -13.31 -3.13 -27.62
C ASP A 160 -13.94 -1.94 -26.87
N CYS A 161 -14.07 -0.82 -27.58
CA CYS A 161 -14.66 0.40 -27.04
C CYS A 161 -16.16 0.26 -26.71
N ARG A 162 -16.82 -0.84 -27.10
CA ARG A 162 -18.22 -1.13 -26.76
C ARG A 162 -18.36 -1.94 -25.48
N ALA A 163 -17.29 -2.59 -25.01
CA ALA A 163 -17.32 -3.35 -23.76
C ALA A 163 -17.34 -2.42 -22.54
N SER A 164 -18.01 -2.87 -21.47
CA SER A 164 -17.91 -2.20 -20.16
C SER A 164 -16.54 -2.45 -19.53
N ALA A 165 -16.08 -1.51 -18.71
CA ALA A 165 -14.84 -1.67 -17.94
C ALA A 165 -14.88 -2.93 -17.05
N ALA A 166 -16.03 -3.24 -16.46
CA ALA A 166 -16.21 -4.44 -15.66
C ALA A 166 -15.95 -5.72 -16.48
N SER A 167 -16.52 -5.82 -17.68
CA SER A 167 -16.28 -6.95 -18.57
C SER A 167 -14.81 -7.06 -18.99
N LEU A 168 -14.17 -5.92 -19.30
CA LEU A 168 -12.75 -5.88 -19.62
C LEU A 168 -11.90 -6.36 -18.46
N TYR A 169 -12.14 -5.89 -17.23
CA TYR A 169 -11.37 -6.29 -16.05
C TYR A 169 -11.53 -7.78 -15.75
N CYS A 170 -12.73 -8.35 -15.91
CA CYS A 170 -12.93 -9.79 -15.78
C CYS A 170 -12.13 -10.56 -16.85
N LYS A 171 -12.18 -10.13 -18.13
CA LYS A 171 -11.39 -10.75 -19.20
C LYS A 171 -9.89 -10.67 -18.93
N THR A 172 -9.41 -9.52 -18.45
CA THR A 172 -8.01 -9.31 -18.06
C THR A 172 -7.63 -10.26 -16.93
N ALA A 173 -8.44 -10.36 -15.87
CA ALA A 173 -8.18 -11.27 -14.76
C ALA A 173 -8.16 -12.74 -15.19
N ILE A 174 -9.12 -13.18 -16.01
CA ILE A 174 -9.16 -14.54 -16.58
C ILE A 174 -7.91 -14.79 -17.43
N SER A 175 -7.53 -13.84 -18.27
CA SER A 175 -6.38 -13.98 -19.16
C SER A 175 -5.07 -14.15 -18.38
N ILE A 176 -4.86 -13.33 -17.34
CA ILE A 176 -3.70 -13.41 -16.46
C ILE A 176 -3.71 -14.71 -15.67
N LEU A 177 -4.81 -15.01 -14.95
CA LEU A 177 -4.88 -16.16 -14.06
C LEU A 177 -4.84 -17.51 -14.80
N SER A 178 -5.35 -17.60 -16.02
CA SER A 178 -5.30 -18.82 -16.83
C SER A 178 -3.88 -19.15 -17.34
N ARG A 179 -2.97 -18.16 -17.34
CA ARG A 179 -1.58 -18.28 -17.80
C ARG A 179 -0.56 -18.18 -16.67
N SER A 180 -1.01 -17.83 -15.47
CA SER A 180 -0.16 -17.67 -14.29
C SER A 180 -0.01 -18.99 -13.54
N THR A 181 1.17 -19.21 -12.95
CA THR A 181 1.41 -20.31 -12.01
C THR A 181 1.08 -19.94 -10.57
N CYS A 182 0.70 -18.69 -10.30
CA CYS A 182 0.42 -18.15 -8.98
C CYS A 182 -0.91 -17.38 -8.91
N LEU A 183 -1.40 -17.19 -7.69
CA LEU A 183 -2.66 -16.49 -7.41
C LEU A 183 -2.46 -15.01 -7.03
N ASP A 184 -1.33 -14.39 -7.38
CA ASP A 184 -0.94 -13.05 -6.93
C ASP A 184 -1.98 -11.96 -7.27
N LEU A 185 -2.75 -12.12 -8.34
CA LEU A 185 -3.84 -11.20 -8.70
C LEU A 185 -4.92 -11.11 -7.60
N PHE A 186 -5.13 -12.15 -6.82
CA PHE A 186 -6.11 -12.14 -5.72
C PHE A 186 -5.74 -11.16 -4.60
N GLY A 187 -4.46 -10.83 -4.44
CA GLY A 187 -4.02 -9.74 -3.55
C GLY A 187 -4.50 -8.36 -3.97
N LEU A 188 -4.86 -8.20 -5.25
CA LEU A 188 -5.33 -6.95 -5.84
C LEU A 188 -6.86 -6.87 -5.91
N ALA A 189 -7.54 -8.01 -5.74
CA ALA A 189 -8.99 -8.14 -5.77
C ALA A 189 -9.64 -7.72 -4.43
N VAL A 190 -9.19 -6.59 -3.87
CA VAL A 190 -9.77 -6.06 -2.63
C VAL A 190 -11.06 -5.33 -2.95
N THR A 191 -12.19 -5.97 -2.63
CA THR A 191 -13.52 -5.36 -2.80
C THR A 191 -13.63 -4.05 -1.98
N SER A 192 -13.64 -2.91 -2.65
CA SER A 192 -14.21 -1.66 -2.14
C SER A 192 -15.73 -1.78 -2.19
N SER A 193 -16.43 -1.27 -1.17
CA SER A 193 -17.90 -1.12 -1.19
C SER A 193 -18.36 -0.01 -2.13
N LYS A 194 -17.44 0.84 -2.60
CA LYS A 194 -17.66 1.93 -3.54
C LYS A 194 -16.81 1.67 -4.79
N SER A 195 -17.31 0.84 -5.71
CA SER A 195 -16.71 0.76 -7.05
C SER A 195 -17.11 2.00 -7.84
N ASP A 196 -16.13 2.70 -8.42
CA ASP A 196 -16.38 3.87 -9.26
C ASP A 196 -16.99 3.48 -10.63
N LEU A 197 -17.08 2.19 -10.93
CA LEU A 197 -17.61 1.68 -12.20
C LEU A 197 -19.14 1.71 -12.28
N GLY A 198 -19.84 1.92 -11.15
CA GLY A 198 -21.30 1.80 -11.08
C GLY A 198 -21.84 0.38 -11.40
N GLN A 199 -20.95 -0.61 -11.53
CA GLN A 199 -21.25 -2.02 -11.81
C GLN A 199 -20.45 -2.90 -10.85
N SER A 200 -21.04 -4.01 -10.40
CA SER A 200 -20.36 -4.92 -9.49
C SER A 200 -19.38 -5.84 -10.22
N LEU A 201 -18.17 -5.99 -9.68
CA LEU A 201 -17.17 -6.96 -10.12
C LEU A 201 -17.20 -8.24 -9.28
N PRO A 202 -16.84 -9.41 -9.83
CA PRO A 202 -16.57 -10.60 -9.04
C PRO A 202 -15.51 -10.36 -7.97
N SER A 203 -15.64 -10.99 -6.80
CA SER A 203 -14.76 -10.73 -5.64
C SER A 203 -13.28 -11.09 -5.88
N TRP A 204 -13.00 -11.88 -6.92
CA TRP A 204 -11.67 -12.28 -7.35
C TRP A 204 -11.09 -11.40 -8.48
N VAL A 205 -11.84 -10.40 -8.95
CA VAL A 205 -11.41 -9.44 -9.98
C VAL A 205 -11.01 -8.12 -9.33
N ALA A 206 -9.85 -7.61 -9.70
CA ALA A 206 -9.38 -6.31 -9.23
C ALA A 206 -10.11 -5.17 -9.96
N ASP A 207 -10.60 -4.19 -9.19
CA ASP A 207 -11.19 -2.97 -9.75
C ASP A 207 -10.09 -1.96 -10.09
N TRP A 208 -9.56 -1.95 -11.31
CA TRP A 208 -8.43 -1.07 -11.68
C TRP A 208 -8.75 0.42 -11.71
N SER A 209 -10.03 0.84 -11.64
CA SER A 209 -10.36 2.27 -11.57
C SER A 209 -10.08 2.85 -10.19
N PHE A 210 -10.09 2.01 -9.15
CA PHE A 210 -9.80 2.43 -7.78
C PHE A 210 -8.30 2.68 -7.57
N THR A 211 -7.90 3.96 -7.51
CA THR A 211 -6.51 4.44 -7.40
C THR A 211 -6.07 4.83 -6.00
N LYS A 212 -7.01 5.04 -5.08
CA LYS A 212 -6.74 5.55 -3.74
C LYS A 212 -6.72 4.39 -2.74
N SER A 213 -5.93 4.47 -1.68
CA SER A 213 -6.05 3.58 -0.53
C SER A 213 -5.94 2.07 -0.87
N ILE A 214 -4.99 1.70 -1.73
CA ILE A 214 -4.80 0.32 -2.16
C ILE A 214 -3.86 -0.40 -1.18
N PRO A 215 -4.25 -1.56 -0.62
CA PRO A 215 -3.33 -2.35 0.18
C PRO A 215 -2.18 -2.86 -0.67
N LYS A 216 -0.94 -2.68 -0.21
CA LYS A 216 0.23 -3.29 -0.85
C LYS A 216 0.09 -4.82 -0.85
N PRO A 217 0.08 -5.49 -2.02
CA PRO A 217 -0.16 -6.94 -2.11
C PRO A 217 1.01 -7.74 -1.51
N PHE A 218 0.78 -8.97 -1.06
CA PHE A 218 1.81 -9.75 -0.37
C PHE A 218 2.77 -10.52 -1.28
N MET A 219 2.59 -10.41 -2.60
CA MET A 219 3.54 -10.89 -3.60
C MET A 219 4.95 -10.30 -3.42
N LEU A 220 5.03 -9.10 -2.85
CA LEU A 220 6.27 -8.49 -2.38
C LEU A 220 6.33 -8.52 -0.85
N ASP A 221 7.55 -8.48 -0.33
CA ASP A 221 7.83 -8.29 1.09
C ASP A 221 7.71 -6.81 1.49
N ALA A 222 7.90 -6.51 2.78
CA ALA A 222 7.74 -5.14 3.28
C ALA A 222 8.66 -4.12 2.58
N ARG A 223 9.83 -4.54 2.09
CA ARG A 223 10.78 -3.70 1.33
C ARG A 223 10.45 -3.59 -0.16
N GLY A 224 9.46 -4.32 -0.64
CA GLY A 224 9.12 -4.37 -2.06
C GLY A 224 9.92 -5.41 -2.85
N GLU A 225 10.64 -6.31 -2.19
CA GLU A 225 11.35 -7.40 -2.84
C GLU A 225 10.44 -8.62 -3.04
N PRO A 226 10.70 -9.50 -4.01
CA PRO A 226 9.94 -10.74 -4.17
C PRO A 226 9.94 -11.57 -2.88
N ARG A 227 8.75 -11.96 -2.42
CA ARG A 227 8.63 -12.75 -1.19
C ARG A 227 9.23 -14.15 -1.39
N LEU A 228 10.18 -14.52 -0.53
CA LEU A 228 10.83 -15.85 -0.52
C LEU A 228 9.97 -16.94 0.14
N THR A 229 9.09 -16.54 1.06
CA THR A 229 8.22 -17.46 1.81
C THR A 229 6.90 -17.69 1.07
N SER A 230 6.51 -18.96 0.93
CA SER A 230 5.26 -19.34 0.24
C SER A 230 4.45 -20.30 1.09
N THR A 231 3.15 -20.07 1.20
CA THR A 231 2.23 -20.93 1.95
C THR A 231 1.91 -22.27 1.31
N SER A 232 2.34 -22.51 0.07
CA SER A 232 2.01 -23.74 -0.66
C SER A 232 3.22 -24.38 -1.34
N TRP A 233 4.45 -24.16 -0.81
CA TRP A 233 5.71 -24.79 -1.26
C TRP A 233 5.90 -24.80 -2.80
N ASN A 234 5.73 -23.66 -3.47
CA ASN A 234 5.85 -23.54 -4.94
C ASN A 234 4.98 -24.51 -5.75
N THR A 235 3.84 -24.95 -5.22
CA THR A 235 2.81 -25.60 -6.05
C THR A 235 2.34 -24.65 -7.16
N THR A 236 1.84 -25.21 -8.26
CA THR A 236 1.28 -24.43 -9.37
C THR A 236 -0.21 -24.21 -9.17
N ALA A 237 -0.67 -22.98 -9.38
CA ALA A 237 -2.09 -22.64 -9.36
C ALA A 237 -2.87 -23.50 -10.34
N SER A 238 -4.02 -24.02 -9.90
CA SER A 238 -5.00 -24.67 -10.75
C SER A 238 -6.31 -23.93 -10.59
N ILE A 239 -6.64 -23.12 -11.59
CA ILE A 239 -7.84 -22.29 -11.63
C ILE A 239 -8.67 -22.61 -12.86
N LYS A 240 -9.98 -22.63 -12.69
CA LYS A 240 -10.96 -22.83 -13.76
C LYS A 240 -12.00 -21.73 -13.70
N PHE A 241 -12.50 -21.33 -14.87
CA PHE A 241 -13.54 -20.32 -15.00
C PHE A 241 -14.74 -20.93 -15.72
N PRO A 242 -15.75 -21.46 -14.98
CA PRO A 242 -16.98 -21.97 -15.59
C PRO A 242 -17.73 -20.88 -16.37
N ASP A 243 -17.63 -19.64 -15.90
CA ASP A 243 -18.23 -18.44 -16.48
C ASP A 243 -17.38 -17.21 -16.10
N MET A 244 -17.84 -16.01 -16.47
CA MET A 244 -17.15 -14.74 -16.21
C MET A 244 -17.20 -14.29 -14.74
N ASP A 245 -18.09 -14.85 -13.94
CA ASP A 245 -18.36 -14.42 -12.56
C ASP A 245 -17.75 -15.38 -11.53
N THR A 246 -17.36 -16.58 -11.96
CA THR A 246 -16.94 -17.70 -11.12
C THR A 246 -15.50 -18.08 -11.37
N ALA A 247 -14.69 -18.06 -10.30
CA ALA A 247 -13.36 -18.64 -10.28
C ALA A 247 -13.35 -19.88 -9.37
N VAL A 248 -12.94 -21.03 -9.89
CA VAL A 248 -12.81 -22.27 -9.13
C VAL A 248 -11.34 -22.56 -8.91
N ILE A 249 -10.89 -22.53 -7.66
CA ILE A 249 -9.50 -22.81 -7.26
C ILE A 249 -9.38 -24.13 -6.49
N SER A 250 -8.17 -24.67 -6.40
CA SER A 250 -7.85 -25.84 -5.56
C SER A 250 -7.18 -25.41 -4.26
N GLY A 251 -7.73 -25.81 -3.11
CA GLY A 251 -7.14 -25.53 -1.79
C GLY A 251 -7.88 -26.21 -0.64
N HIS A 252 -7.44 -25.97 0.59
CA HIS A 252 -8.10 -26.49 1.80
C HIS A 252 -8.21 -25.42 2.87
N PHE A 253 -9.26 -25.53 3.68
CA PHE A 253 -9.47 -24.66 4.83
C PHE A 253 -8.64 -25.16 6.01
N VAL A 254 -7.95 -24.23 6.67
CA VAL A 254 -7.06 -24.54 7.81
C VAL A 254 -7.56 -24.00 9.13
N ASP A 255 -8.31 -22.90 9.13
CA ASP A 255 -8.80 -22.26 10.34
C ASP A 255 -9.95 -21.27 10.04
N THR A 256 -10.46 -20.62 11.08
CA THR A 256 -11.47 -19.56 11.01
C THR A 256 -11.04 -18.39 11.87
N ILE A 257 -11.33 -17.16 11.46
CA ILE A 257 -11.13 -15.96 12.27
C ILE A 257 -12.05 -16.01 13.50
N ALA A 258 -11.48 -15.88 14.69
CA ALA A 258 -12.20 -15.89 15.97
C ALA A 258 -12.49 -14.48 16.47
N SER A 259 -11.52 -13.58 16.37
CA SER A 259 -11.64 -12.19 16.80
C SER A 259 -10.79 -11.26 15.96
N VAL A 260 -11.18 -10.00 15.91
CA VAL A 260 -10.57 -8.96 15.08
C VAL A 260 -10.37 -7.69 15.93
N SER A 261 -9.30 -6.94 15.67
CA SER A 261 -9.05 -5.61 16.25
C SER A 261 -9.29 -4.51 15.22
N ASP A 262 -9.23 -3.23 15.59
CA ASP A 262 -9.54 -2.13 14.68
C ASP A 262 -8.63 -2.12 13.44
N PRO A 263 -9.14 -1.74 12.26
CA PRO A 263 -8.30 -1.62 11.07
C PRO A 263 -7.43 -0.36 11.13
N LEU A 264 -6.26 -0.44 10.52
CA LEU A 264 -5.47 0.72 10.14
C LEU A 264 -5.90 1.10 8.73
N ILE A 265 -6.73 2.13 8.62
CA ILE A 265 -7.24 2.65 7.35
C ILE A 265 -6.45 3.93 7.04
N ASP A 266 -6.06 4.09 5.79
CA ASP A 266 -5.45 5.32 5.32
C ASP A 266 -6.44 6.48 5.48
N LEU A 267 -6.12 7.42 6.37
CA LEU A 267 -7.00 8.52 6.76
C LEU A 267 -7.09 9.62 5.67
N HIS A 268 -6.58 9.38 4.46
CA HIS A 268 -6.72 10.32 3.34
C HIS A 268 -8.17 10.42 2.82
N ASP A 269 -9.06 9.51 3.21
CA ASP A 269 -10.38 9.35 2.58
C ASP A 269 -11.53 10.13 3.24
N ASP A 270 -11.34 10.66 4.45
CA ASP A 270 -12.38 11.44 5.14
C ASP A 270 -12.02 12.92 5.16
N GLY A 271 -12.08 13.61 4.01
CA GLY A 271 -11.85 15.06 3.89
C GLY A 271 -12.70 15.99 4.78
N ASN A 272 -13.38 15.47 5.81
CA ASN A 272 -14.34 16.11 6.69
C ASN A 272 -14.03 15.96 8.20
N TRP A 273 -12.76 15.92 8.61
CA TRP A 273 -12.41 15.86 10.05
C TRP A 273 -12.29 17.21 10.77
N PHE A 274 -12.67 18.33 10.15
CA PHE A 274 -12.58 19.62 10.80
C PHE A 274 -13.92 20.09 11.38
N VAL A 275 -13.84 20.42 12.66
CA VAL A 275 -14.57 21.48 13.38
C VAL A 275 -15.45 22.34 12.46
N ASP A 276 -16.77 22.34 12.76
CA ASP A 276 -17.82 23.20 12.21
C ASP A 276 -17.32 24.33 11.28
N ASP A 277 -17.58 24.20 9.98
CA ASP A 277 -17.38 25.26 8.97
C ASP A 277 -18.01 26.60 9.38
N ASP A 278 -18.98 26.58 10.30
CA ASP A 278 -19.64 27.72 10.93
C ASP A 278 -18.70 28.71 11.64
N PHE A 279 -17.52 28.27 12.12
CA PHE A 279 -16.56 29.20 12.75
C PHE A 279 -15.95 30.18 11.74
N PHE A 280 -15.68 29.73 10.50
CA PHE A 280 -15.09 30.55 9.46
C PHE A 280 -16.13 31.16 8.51
N ALA A 281 -17.31 30.55 8.34
CA ALA A 281 -18.44 31.17 7.64
C ALA A 281 -18.86 32.50 8.31
N LYS A 282 -18.76 32.60 9.64
CA LYS A 282 -18.93 33.87 10.37
C LYS A 282 -17.89 34.93 10.06
N THR A 283 -16.72 34.54 9.58
CA THR A 283 -15.65 35.47 9.19
C THR A 283 -15.81 35.97 7.75
N GLU A 284 -16.57 35.26 6.93
CA GLU A 284 -16.94 35.65 5.56
C GLU A 284 -17.95 36.81 5.54
N GLN A 285 -18.80 36.94 6.57
CA GLN A 285 -19.73 38.06 6.74
C GLN A 285 -19.05 39.41 7.08
N LEU A 286 -17.73 39.43 7.31
CA LEU A 286 -16.96 40.62 7.63
C LEU A 286 -16.16 41.19 6.44
N GLU A 287 -16.36 40.67 5.21
CA GLU A 287 -15.80 41.26 3.99
C GLU A 287 -16.42 42.65 3.71
N ASN A 288 -15.79 43.69 4.26
CA ASN A 288 -16.04 45.06 3.83
C ASN A 288 -15.08 45.41 2.66
N PRO A 289 -15.59 45.70 1.45
CA PRO A 289 -14.78 45.73 0.22
C PRO A 289 -13.77 46.88 0.06
N GLU A 290 -13.61 47.78 1.04
CA GLU A 290 -12.81 49.02 0.85
C GLU A 290 -11.34 48.99 1.32
N HIS A 291 -10.86 47.92 1.98
CA HIS A 291 -9.50 47.91 2.54
C HIS A 291 -8.56 46.86 1.93
N THR A 292 -7.81 47.27 0.89
CA THR A 292 -6.80 46.48 0.18
C THR A 292 -5.65 45.98 1.07
N SER A 293 -5.34 46.66 2.18
CA SER A 293 -4.27 46.26 3.13
C SER A 293 -4.66 45.07 4.02
N LEU A 294 -5.96 44.88 4.28
CA LEU A 294 -6.45 43.77 5.10
C LEU A 294 -6.54 42.46 4.32
N ARG A 295 -6.69 42.48 2.99
CA ARG A 295 -6.66 41.28 2.14
C ARG A 295 -5.36 40.48 2.25
N GLY A 296 -4.22 41.18 2.32
CA GLY A 296 -2.90 40.55 2.48
C GLY A 296 -2.76 39.83 3.82
N ILE A 297 -3.19 40.50 4.91
CA ILE A 297 -3.20 39.93 6.26
C ILE A 297 -4.18 38.75 6.33
N TYR A 298 -5.36 38.85 5.71
CA TYR A 298 -6.35 37.79 5.68
C TYR A 298 -5.87 36.57 4.90
N ARG A 299 -5.16 36.78 3.78
CA ARG A 299 -4.53 35.70 3.00
C ARG A 299 -3.41 35.01 3.79
N THR A 300 -2.60 35.78 4.51
CA THR A 300 -1.56 35.23 5.40
C THR A 300 -2.19 34.46 6.56
N VAL A 301 -3.20 35.01 7.23
CA VAL A 301 -3.94 34.33 8.30
C VAL A 301 -4.65 33.08 7.77
N ARG A 302 -5.25 33.11 6.57
CA ARG A 302 -5.85 31.93 5.92
C ARG A 302 -4.82 30.86 5.58
N ASN A 303 -3.66 31.24 5.05
CA ASN A 303 -2.57 30.31 4.75
C ASN A 303 -1.96 29.73 6.04
N SER A 304 -1.81 30.55 7.10
CA SER A 304 -1.35 30.10 8.41
C SER A 304 -2.39 29.25 9.13
N ALA A 305 -3.68 29.58 9.03
CA ALA A 305 -4.77 28.77 9.55
C ALA A 305 -4.90 27.45 8.79
N GLY A 306 -4.71 27.46 7.47
CA GLY A 306 -4.64 26.26 6.63
C GLY A 306 -3.44 25.39 6.98
N ALA A 307 -2.27 25.97 7.23
CA ALA A 307 -1.08 25.26 7.70
C ALA A 307 -1.29 24.67 9.10
N VAL A 308 -1.85 25.44 10.05
CA VAL A 308 -2.18 24.94 11.40
C VAL A 308 -3.27 23.86 11.35
N LYS A 309 -4.28 24.01 10.47
CA LYS A 309 -5.33 23.03 10.20
C LYS A 309 -4.71 21.73 9.69
N PHE A 310 -3.82 21.81 8.70
CA PHE A 310 -3.06 20.68 8.17
C PHE A 310 -2.22 20.01 9.27
N THR A 311 -1.40 20.78 10.01
CA THR A 311 -0.55 20.26 11.09
C THR A 311 -1.37 19.58 12.19
N LEU A 312 -2.47 20.17 12.65
CA LEU A 312 -3.34 19.55 13.66
C LEU A 312 -4.05 18.29 13.14
N GLY A 313 -4.42 18.27 11.86
CA GLY A 313 -4.94 17.08 11.19
C GLY A 313 -3.94 15.93 11.24
N GLU A 314 -2.70 16.17 10.78
CA GLU A 314 -1.63 15.18 10.81
C GLU A 314 -1.31 14.70 12.23
N ILE A 315 -1.29 15.61 13.19
CA ILE A 315 -1.14 15.29 14.63
C ILE A 315 -2.19 14.29 15.11
N PHE A 316 -3.46 14.50 14.74
CA PHE A 316 -4.55 13.61 15.15
C PHE A 316 -4.47 12.26 14.46
N ARG A 317 -4.11 12.23 13.17
CA ARG A 317 -3.92 10.98 12.41
C ARG A 317 -2.88 10.09 13.08
N VAL A 318 -1.72 10.66 13.43
CA VAL A 318 -0.63 9.96 14.12
C VAL A 318 -1.09 9.31 15.43
N VAL A 319 -1.81 10.06 16.27
CA VAL A 319 -2.27 9.55 17.57
C VAL A 319 -3.29 8.42 17.40
N ASP A 320 -4.24 8.56 16.47
CA ASP A 320 -5.26 7.54 16.22
C ASP A 320 -4.62 6.24 15.69
N GLN A 321 -3.60 6.32 14.82
CA GLN A 321 -2.83 5.15 14.38
C GLN A 321 -2.10 4.46 15.54
N ILE A 322 -1.48 5.24 16.44
CA ILE A 322 -0.79 4.68 17.63
C ILE A 322 -1.79 3.96 18.54
N GLU A 323 -3.00 4.49 18.72
CA GLU A 323 -4.03 3.79 19.49
C GLU A 323 -4.40 2.43 18.87
N VAL A 324 -4.48 2.34 17.54
CA VAL A 324 -4.70 1.06 16.83
C VAL A 324 -3.56 0.08 17.14
N PHE A 325 -2.29 0.49 17.06
CA PHE A 325 -1.16 -0.37 17.40
C PHE A 325 -1.19 -0.85 18.86
N LEU A 326 -1.61 0.00 19.81
CA LEU A 326 -1.78 -0.40 21.21
C LEU A 326 -2.89 -1.45 21.38
N ARG A 327 -3.98 -1.36 20.61
CA ARG A 327 -5.05 -2.38 20.62
C ARG A 327 -4.60 -3.68 19.98
N TRP A 328 -3.81 -3.61 18.92
CA TRP A 328 -3.19 -4.78 18.29
C TRP A 328 -2.20 -5.48 19.23
N GLU A 329 -1.38 -4.72 19.95
CA GLU A 329 -0.49 -5.24 20.99
C GLU A 329 -1.29 -6.01 22.06
N ASN A 330 -2.39 -5.42 22.56
CA ASN A 330 -3.25 -6.08 23.54
C ASN A 330 -3.85 -7.38 22.99
N LEU A 331 -4.29 -7.40 21.72
CA LEU A 331 -4.79 -8.61 21.06
C LEU A 331 -3.70 -9.69 20.96
N ALA A 332 -2.47 -9.29 20.62
CA ALA A 332 -1.34 -10.21 20.51
C ALA A 332 -0.94 -10.79 21.87
N GLN A 333 -0.94 -9.97 22.92
CA GLN A 333 -0.57 -10.38 24.28
C GLN A 333 -1.65 -11.20 24.98
N ALA A 334 -2.93 -10.97 24.69
CA ALA A 334 -4.06 -11.66 25.34
C ALA A 334 -4.02 -13.20 25.17
N GLY A 335 -3.32 -13.70 24.14
CA GLY A 335 -3.31 -15.12 23.81
C GLY A 335 -4.70 -15.67 23.46
N ASP A 336 -4.76 -16.95 23.11
CA ASP A 336 -6.01 -17.74 23.22
C ASP A 336 -5.84 -18.67 24.42
N LYS A 337 -6.89 -18.90 25.21
CA LYS A 337 -6.87 -19.85 26.35
C LYS A 337 -6.77 -21.31 25.90
N ASN A 338 -7.05 -21.61 24.62
CA ASN A 338 -7.03 -22.96 24.06
C ASN A 338 -6.13 -23.11 22.82
N GLY A 339 -5.37 -22.07 22.44
CA GLY A 339 -4.50 -22.08 21.26
C GLY A 339 -3.07 -22.56 21.55
N PRO A 340 -2.23 -22.73 20.50
CA PRO A 340 -0.82 -23.08 20.61
C PRO A 340 0.04 -21.97 21.24
N THR A 341 -0.54 -20.80 21.54
CA THR A 341 0.12 -19.69 22.24
C THR A 341 -0.19 -19.64 23.74
N THR A 342 -0.97 -20.58 24.28
CA THR A 342 -1.40 -20.60 25.71
C THR A 342 -0.25 -20.61 26.72
N THR A 343 0.87 -21.26 26.37
CA THR A 343 2.02 -21.49 27.26
C THR A 343 3.19 -20.54 27.01
N ARG A 344 3.01 -19.52 26.16
CA ARG A 344 4.10 -18.65 25.74
C ARG A 344 4.39 -17.53 26.75
N THR A 345 5.65 -17.14 26.83
CA THR A 345 6.09 -15.99 27.64
C THR A 345 5.62 -14.69 27.00
N ARG A 346 5.67 -13.60 27.77
CA ARG A 346 5.34 -12.26 27.25
C ARG A 346 6.29 -11.85 26.12
N GLU A 347 7.56 -12.23 26.25
CA GLU A 347 8.62 -11.99 25.28
C GLU A 347 8.33 -12.73 23.96
N GLU A 348 7.88 -13.98 24.04
CA GLU A 348 7.47 -14.75 22.86
C GLU A 348 6.22 -14.16 22.18
N HIS A 349 5.23 -13.70 22.96
CA HIS A 349 4.08 -12.96 22.42
C HIS A 349 4.50 -11.67 21.72
N MET A 350 5.47 -10.95 22.28
CA MET A 350 6.02 -9.76 21.65
C MET A 350 6.77 -10.09 20.36
N ALA A 351 7.51 -11.20 20.33
CA ALA A 351 8.21 -11.67 19.14
C ALA A 351 7.25 -11.94 17.97
N ILE A 352 6.16 -12.65 18.25
CA ILE A 352 5.10 -12.94 17.27
C ILE A 352 4.45 -11.63 16.79
N TYR A 353 4.21 -10.69 17.71
CA TYR A 353 3.59 -9.41 17.38
C TYR A 353 4.42 -8.63 16.37
N TRP A 354 5.71 -8.39 16.65
CA TRP A 354 6.55 -7.60 15.75
C TRP A 354 6.85 -8.33 14.43
N GLN A 355 7.01 -9.66 14.45
CA GLN A 355 7.15 -10.44 13.22
C GLN A 355 5.88 -10.42 12.37
N THR A 356 4.71 -10.27 13.00
CA THR A 356 3.44 -10.09 12.28
C THR A 356 3.33 -8.69 11.70
N LEU A 357 3.77 -7.65 12.44
CA LEU A 357 3.83 -6.27 11.95
C LEU A 357 4.70 -6.14 10.69
N CYS A 358 5.85 -6.83 10.64
CA CYS A 358 6.71 -6.86 9.46
C CYS A 358 6.41 -8.00 8.49
N THR A 359 5.35 -8.78 8.72
CA THR A 359 4.91 -9.87 7.82
C THR A 359 6.01 -10.91 7.54
N GLY A 360 6.87 -11.14 8.53
CA GLY A 360 8.02 -12.05 8.47
C GLY A 360 9.22 -11.50 7.70
N THR A 361 9.21 -10.24 7.27
CA THR A 361 10.34 -9.59 6.57
C THR A 361 11.42 -9.18 7.57
N MET A 362 12.58 -9.84 7.50
CA MET A 362 13.72 -9.65 8.41
C MET A 362 15.04 -9.65 7.64
N PRO A 363 15.33 -8.57 6.90
CA PRO A 363 16.38 -8.60 5.88
C PRO A 363 17.80 -8.58 6.43
N ASP A 364 18.01 -7.81 7.50
CA ASP A 364 19.28 -7.72 8.21
C ASP A 364 19.39 -8.78 9.31
N GLY A 365 18.47 -9.76 9.30
CA GLY A 365 18.36 -10.81 10.30
C GLY A 365 17.38 -10.48 11.42
N TYR A 366 17.15 -11.50 12.24
CA TYR A 366 16.19 -11.47 13.35
C TYR A 366 16.55 -10.40 14.39
N ASP A 367 17.80 -10.42 14.89
CA ASP A 367 18.24 -9.57 16.00
C ASP A 367 18.19 -8.08 15.63
N THR A 368 18.70 -7.72 14.45
CA THR A 368 18.65 -6.34 13.95
C THR A 368 17.22 -5.85 13.76
N THR A 369 16.33 -6.71 13.26
CA THR A 369 14.91 -6.34 13.10
C THR A 369 14.24 -6.15 14.46
N GLU A 370 14.56 -6.98 15.45
CA GLU A 370 14.06 -6.83 16.81
C GLU A 370 14.57 -5.53 17.46
N GLU A 371 15.83 -5.17 17.27
CA GLU A 371 16.38 -3.89 17.74
C GLU A 371 15.66 -2.68 17.14
N LEU A 372 15.41 -2.71 15.83
CA LEU A 372 14.62 -1.68 15.14
C LEU A 372 13.20 -1.59 15.70
N PHE A 373 12.54 -2.74 15.91
CA PHE A 373 11.23 -2.78 16.55
C PHE A 373 11.28 -2.18 17.96
N ARG A 374 12.26 -2.54 18.79
CA ARG A 374 12.38 -2.05 20.17
C ARG A 374 12.62 -0.55 20.20
N ALA A 375 13.46 -0.02 19.31
CA ALA A 375 13.67 1.41 19.15
C ALA A 375 12.35 2.12 18.83
N TRP A 376 11.63 1.67 17.80
CA TRP A 376 10.31 2.21 17.45
C TRP A 376 9.30 2.07 18.60
N TYR A 377 9.17 0.89 19.21
CA TYR A 377 8.20 0.60 20.25
C TYR A 377 8.42 1.45 21.52
N ASN A 378 9.68 1.78 21.83
CA ASN A 378 10.03 2.68 22.93
C ASN A 378 9.66 4.14 22.64
N SER A 379 9.67 4.56 21.37
CA SER A 379 9.21 5.90 20.98
C SER A 379 7.73 6.14 21.34
N LEU A 380 6.93 5.07 21.38
CA LEU A 380 5.51 5.12 21.71
C LEU A 380 5.23 5.22 23.22
N ALA A 381 6.25 5.21 24.07
CA ALA A 381 6.08 5.16 25.53
C ALA A 381 5.30 6.36 26.09
N SER A 382 5.57 7.57 25.58
CA SER A 382 4.90 8.81 25.98
C SER A 382 3.40 8.74 25.71
N VAL A 383 3.02 8.28 24.51
CA VAL A 383 1.62 8.11 24.10
C VAL A 383 0.96 7.01 24.93
N ARG A 384 1.62 5.85 25.10
CA ARG A 384 1.09 4.73 25.89
C ARG A 384 0.79 5.11 27.33
N ARG A 385 1.63 5.94 27.97
CA ARG A 385 1.38 6.47 29.33
C ARG A 385 0.14 7.36 29.35
N LEU A 386 0.02 8.25 28.36
CA LEU A 386 -1.12 9.16 28.27
C LEU A 386 -2.43 8.41 28.00
N THR A 387 -2.46 7.44 27.08
CA THR A 387 -3.68 6.67 26.76
C THR A 387 -4.22 5.91 27.97
N LYS A 388 -3.34 5.45 28.88
CA LYS A 388 -3.73 4.79 30.13
C LYS A 388 -4.33 5.74 31.18
N MET A 389 -4.03 7.05 31.11
CA MET A 389 -4.42 8.01 32.15
C MET A 389 -5.84 8.58 31.99
N ARG A 390 -6.62 8.21 30.95
CA ARG A 390 -8.00 8.66 30.62
C ARG A 390 -8.59 9.71 31.59
N VAL A 391 -8.12 10.97 31.48
CA VAL A 391 -8.65 12.10 32.25
C VAL A 391 -9.76 12.75 31.43
N ASN A 392 -11.02 12.55 31.84
CA ASN A 392 -12.21 13.05 31.13
C ASN A 392 -12.23 14.59 30.97
N THR A 393 -11.46 15.33 31.76
CA THR A 393 -11.43 16.80 31.78
C THR A 393 -10.55 17.42 30.68
N VAL A 394 -9.63 16.66 30.07
CA VAL A 394 -8.58 17.19 29.16
C VAL A 394 -8.61 16.55 27.77
N ARG A 395 -9.75 15.97 27.37
CA ARG A 395 -9.90 15.27 26.07
C ARG A 395 -9.47 16.12 24.87
N ARG A 396 -9.57 17.46 24.96
CA ARG A 396 -9.12 18.41 23.92
C ARG A 396 -7.60 18.65 23.86
N LEU A 397 -6.86 18.55 24.97
CA LEU A 397 -5.39 18.72 24.98
C LEU A 397 -4.63 17.39 25.01
N PHE A 398 -5.31 16.26 25.21
CA PHE A 398 -4.73 14.92 25.19
C PHE A 398 -3.94 14.63 23.90
N ARG A 399 -4.57 14.82 22.74
CA ARG A 399 -3.97 14.50 21.44
C ARG A 399 -2.73 15.36 21.13
N PRO A 400 -2.76 16.70 21.31
CA PRO A 400 -1.56 17.53 21.18
C PRO A 400 -0.42 17.12 22.13
N LEU A 401 -0.71 16.80 23.40
CA LEU A 401 0.31 16.39 24.36
C LEU A 401 0.91 15.01 24.03
N ALA A 402 0.08 14.07 23.56
CA ALA A 402 0.52 12.75 23.10
C ALA A 402 1.45 12.88 21.90
N PHE A 403 1.08 13.69 20.92
CA PHE A 403 1.92 13.96 19.76
C PHE A 403 3.23 14.65 20.13
N MET A 404 3.21 15.67 20.99
CA MET A 404 4.46 16.31 21.44
C MET A 404 5.38 15.33 22.17
N GLY A 405 4.81 14.47 23.01
CA GLY A 405 5.56 13.40 23.67
C GLY A 405 6.14 12.37 22.70
N TYR A 406 5.42 12.05 21.63
CA TYR A 406 5.90 11.20 20.54
C TYR A 406 7.02 11.89 19.74
N MET A 407 6.81 13.12 19.30
CA MET A 407 7.76 13.95 18.56
C MET A 407 9.13 14.03 19.22
N ILE A 408 9.16 14.33 20.52
CA ILE A 408 10.42 14.43 21.28
C ILE A 408 11.14 13.07 21.33
N SER A 409 10.38 11.97 21.37
CA SER A 409 10.93 10.61 21.34
C SER A 409 11.44 10.22 19.95
N THR A 410 10.76 10.64 18.89
CA THR A 410 11.09 10.29 17.48
C THR A 410 12.26 11.09 16.93
N LEU A 411 12.45 12.36 17.35
CA LEU A 411 13.63 13.19 17.01
C LEU A 411 14.99 12.58 17.40
N LYS A 412 14.99 11.49 18.17
CA LYS A 412 16.20 10.79 18.66
C LYS A 412 16.37 9.38 18.09
N LEU A 413 15.46 8.88 17.25
CA LEU A 413 15.38 7.45 16.91
C LEU A 413 15.31 7.19 15.40
N ASN A 414 15.78 6.00 15.02
CA ASN A 414 15.79 5.50 13.65
C ASN A 414 14.39 4.97 13.30
N GLU A 415 13.64 5.71 12.48
CA GLU A 415 12.23 5.43 12.12
C GLU A 415 12.03 4.20 11.21
N LYS A 416 13.12 3.53 10.84
CA LYS A 416 13.17 2.47 9.82
C LYS A 416 12.16 1.34 10.01
N PHE A 417 11.86 0.95 11.25
CA PHE A 417 10.89 -0.12 11.47
C PHE A 417 9.50 0.24 10.93
N ALA A 418 9.01 1.44 11.23
CA ALA A 418 7.71 1.89 10.76
C ALA A 418 7.72 2.20 9.26
N SER A 419 8.74 2.90 8.78
CA SER A 419 8.80 3.35 7.39
C SER A 419 9.14 2.24 6.39
N GLU A 420 9.96 1.26 6.77
CA GLU A 420 10.44 0.21 5.84
C GLU A 420 9.77 -1.14 6.05
N LEU A 421 9.38 -1.49 7.29
CA LEU A 421 8.92 -2.84 7.61
C LEU A 421 7.41 -2.94 7.88
N MET A 422 6.73 -1.84 8.22
CA MET A 422 5.29 -1.82 8.46
C MET A 422 4.47 -1.37 7.24
N THR A 423 5.05 -1.36 6.03
CA THR A 423 4.39 -0.85 4.81
C THR A 423 3.11 -1.61 4.43
N HIS A 424 3.01 -2.90 4.77
CA HIS A 424 1.78 -3.68 4.57
C HIS A 424 0.69 -3.35 5.60
N ALA A 425 0.98 -2.59 6.65
CA ALA A 425 0.05 -2.33 7.74
C ALA A 425 -1.25 -1.64 7.29
N ASN A 426 -1.15 -0.80 6.27
CA ASN A 426 -2.24 0.00 5.74
C ASN A 426 -3.35 -0.89 5.12
N GLN A 427 -4.61 -0.48 5.30
CA GLN A 427 -5.82 -1.18 4.83
C GLN A 427 -5.98 -2.61 5.37
N ARG A 428 -5.40 -2.87 6.54
CA ARG A 428 -5.41 -4.17 7.21
C ARG A 428 -5.73 -4.04 8.69
N ARG A 429 -6.03 -5.17 9.33
CA ARG A 429 -6.28 -5.29 10.76
C ARG A 429 -5.61 -6.53 11.33
N MET A 430 -5.25 -6.49 12.60
CA MET A 430 -4.86 -7.70 13.32
C MET A 430 -6.08 -8.51 13.76
N ALA A 431 -5.90 -9.83 13.75
CA ALA A 431 -6.92 -10.77 14.15
C ALA A 431 -6.29 -12.01 14.78
N ARG A 432 -7.14 -12.82 15.42
CA ARG A 432 -6.76 -14.13 15.94
C ARG A 432 -7.66 -15.19 15.37
N THR A 433 -7.08 -16.32 14.97
CA THR A 433 -7.84 -17.48 14.49
C THR A 433 -8.37 -18.33 15.65
N LYS A 434 -9.27 -19.29 15.38
CA LYS A 434 -9.80 -20.21 16.41
C LYS A 434 -8.74 -21.16 16.95
N LYS A 435 -7.70 -21.47 16.19
CA LYS A 435 -6.50 -22.15 16.70
C LYS A 435 -5.47 -21.16 17.23
N GLY A 436 -5.86 -19.94 17.62
CA GLY A 436 -4.98 -18.99 18.32
C GLY A 436 -3.85 -18.35 17.51
N TYR A 437 -3.75 -18.55 16.19
CA TYR A 437 -2.72 -17.89 15.38
C TYR A 437 -2.98 -16.39 15.29
N LEU A 438 -1.91 -15.60 15.45
CA LEU A 438 -1.97 -14.15 15.19
C LEU A 438 -1.85 -13.92 13.68
N CYS A 439 -2.74 -13.08 13.16
CA CYS A 439 -2.83 -12.83 11.73
C CYS A 439 -3.04 -11.36 11.41
N PHE A 440 -2.64 -11.03 10.18
CA PHE A 440 -2.77 -9.74 9.57
C PHE A 440 -3.63 -9.89 8.31
N ILE A 441 -4.84 -9.35 8.37
CA ILE A 441 -5.92 -9.66 7.41
C ILE A 441 -6.52 -8.37 6.83
N PRO A 442 -7.26 -8.42 5.71
CA PRO A 442 -7.88 -7.24 5.11
C PRO A 442 -8.78 -6.50 6.10
N ALA A 443 -8.85 -5.17 6.03
CA ALA A 443 -9.63 -4.33 6.97
C ALA A 443 -11.11 -4.72 7.08
N LYS A 444 -11.72 -5.20 5.99
CA LYS A 444 -13.13 -5.64 5.93
C LYS A 444 -13.38 -7.07 6.46
N SER A 445 -12.34 -7.76 6.90
CA SER A 445 -12.49 -9.12 7.43
C SER A 445 -13.21 -9.10 8.78
N GLU A 446 -13.94 -10.17 9.06
CA GLU A 446 -14.81 -10.32 10.22
C GLU A 446 -14.56 -11.66 10.93
N ALA A 447 -14.99 -11.75 12.18
CA ALA A 447 -15.04 -13.03 12.89
C ALA A 447 -15.99 -13.99 12.15
N GLY A 448 -15.56 -15.24 11.95
CA GLY A 448 -16.27 -16.22 11.14
C GLY A 448 -15.72 -16.40 9.72
N ASP A 449 -14.91 -15.46 9.21
CA ASP A 449 -14.23 -15.62 7.93
C ASP A 449 -13.27 -16.82 7.97
N SER A 450 -13.16 -17.55 6.86
CA SER A 450 -12.38 -18.78 6.76
C SER A 450 -10.99 -18.54 6.19
N VAL A 451 -10.00 -19.25 6.72
CA VAL A 451 -8.62 -19.23 6.23
C VAL A 451 -8.41 -20.40 5.29
N ALA A 452 -8.07 -20.12 4.03
CA ALA A 452 -7.79 -21.12 3.01
C ALA A 452 -6.33 -21.05 2.55
N LEU A 453 -5.69 -22.22 2.42
CA LEU A 453 -4.41 -22.36 1.73
C LEU A 453 -4.67 -22.98 0.35
N CYS A 454 -4.17 -22.33 -0.70
CA CYS A 454 -4.50 -22.68 -2.08
C CYS A 454 -3.25 -23.03 -2.88
N LYS A 455 -3.39 -23.93 -3.86
CA LYS A 455 -2.31 -24.27 -4.80
C LYS A 455 -1.88 -23.01 -5.56
N GLY A 456 -0.58 -22.77 -5.68
CA GLY A 456 -0.04 -21.54 -6.26
C GLY A 456 -0.26 -20.28 -5.43
N GLY A 457 -0.79 -20.41 -4.21
CA GLY A 457 -0.93 -19.29 -3.28
C GLY A 457 0.37 -19.04 -2.51
N ARG A 458 0.89 -17.81 -2.60
CA ARG A 458 2.04 -17.35 -1.79
C ARG A 458 1.67 -17.11 -0.34
N VAL A 459 0.42 -16.70 -0.11
CA VAL A 459 -0.12 -16.36 1.21
C VAL A 459 -1.51 -16.96 1.43
N PRO A 460 -2.00 -17.10 2.68
CA PRO A 460 -3.34 -17.60 2.94
C PRO A 460 -4.38 -16.60 2.45
N LEU A 461 -5.50 -17.11 1.93
CA LEU A 461 -6.64 -16.30 1.52
C LEU A 461 -7.71 -16.31 2.61
N ILE A 462 -8.33 -15.15 2.82
CA ILE A 462 -9.51 -15.01 3.66
C ILE A 462 -10.74 -15.10 2.77
N LEU A 463 -11.59 -16.08 3.04
CA LEU A 463 -12.82 -16.36 2.30
C LEU A 463 -14.03 -16.26 3.22
N ARG A 464 -15.08 -15.57 2.76
CA ARG A 464 -16.37 -15.47 3.45
C ARG A 464 -17.38 -16.38 2.77
N LYS A 465 -18.12 -17.15 3.56
CA LYS A 465 -19.18 -18.02 3.04
C LYS A 465 -20.44 -17.19 2.80
N GLU A 466 -20.97 -17.21 1.57
CA GLU A 466 -22.24 -16.57 1.19
C GLU A 466 -23.10 -17.62 0.46
N ASP A 467 -24.16 -18.08 1.11
CA ASP A 467 -25.05 -19.17 0.64
C ASP A 467 -24.28 -20.42 0.16
N LEU A 468 -24.21 -20.62 -1.16
CA LEU A 468 -23.59 -21.76 -1.84
C LEU A 468 -22.16 -21.48 -2.34
N HIS A 469 -21.66 -20.25 -2.18
CA HIS A 469 -20.39 -19.82 -2.77
C HIS A 469 -19.48 -19.16 -1.74
N TRP A 470 -18.21 -19.01 -2.11
CA TRP A 470 -17.24 -18.26 -1.34
C TRP A 470 -17.00 -16.89 -1.96
N LYS A 471 -16.87 -15.88 -1.13
CA LYS A 471 -16.42 -14.55 -1.53
C LYS A 471 -14.98 -14.37 -1.09
N LEU A 472 -14.13 -13.89 -2.00
CA LEU A 472 -12.77 -13.51 -1.64
C LEU A 472 -12.79 -12.20 -0.84
N VAL A 473 -12.32 -12.27 0.40
CA VAL A 473 -12.11 -11.09 1.24
C VAL A 473 -10.73 -10.49 0.90
N GLY A 474 -9.70 -11.33 0.75
CA GLY A 474 -8.39 -10.91 0.27
C GLY A 474 -7.27 -11.76 0.87
N GLU A 475 -6.03 -11.36 0.60
CA GLU A 475 -4.85 -12.01 1.14
C GLU A 475 -4.60 -11.67 2.61
N SER A 476 -3.95 -12.60 3.33
CA SER A 476 -3.55 -12.42 4.71
C SER A 476 -2.10 -12.84 4.95
N TYR A 477 -1.53 -12.40 6.06
CA TYR A 477 -0.33 -12.99 6.63
C TYR A 477 -0.71 -13.67 7.94
N ILE A 478 -0.34 -14.94 8.12
CA ILE A 478 -0.66 -15.68 9.36
C ILE A 478 0.63 -16.26 9.92
N HIS A 479 1.04 -15.74 11.07
CA HIS A 479 2.28 -16.16 11.70
C HIS A 479 2.21 -17.67 12.04
N GLY A 480 3.20 -18.43 11.56
CA GLY A 480 3.27 -19.88 11.75
C GLY A 480 2.53 -20.73 10.71
N LEU A 481 1.78 -20.13 9.79
CA LEU A 481 1.20 -20.83 8.61
C LEU A 481 1.95 -20.54 7.31
N MET A 482 2.99 -19.71 7.38
CA MET A 482 3.90 -19.43 6.26
C MET A 482 4.88 -20.59 6.04
N ASP A 483 5.65 -20.52 4.95
CA ASP A 483 6.64 -21.55 4.55
C ASP A 483 6.02 -22.92 4.23
N GLY A 484 4.72 -22.93 3.96
CA GLY A 484 3.92 -24.04 3.47
C GLY A 484 3.86 -25.28 4.35
N LYS A 485 4.42 -25.26 5.56
CA LYS A 485 4.37 -26.38 6.51
C LYS A 485 2.95 -26.81 6.87
N ALA A 486 1.98 -25.90 6.70
CA ALA A 486 0.56 -26.14 6.92
C ALA A 486 -0.20 -26.58 5.65
N PHE A 487 0.46 -26.61 4.48
CA PHE A 487 -0.18 -27.02 3.23
C PHE A 487 -0.28 -28.54 3.13
N ARG A 488 -1.43 -29.02 2.69
CA ARG A 488 -1.75 -30.44 2.55
C ARG A 488 -2.45 -30.67 1.23
N GLU A 489 -1.72 -31.24 0.27
CA GLU A 489 -2.23 -31.46 -1.07
C GLU A 489 -3.37 -32.51 -1.11
N ASP A 490 -3.30 -33.52 -0.25
CA ASP A 490 -4.32 -34.55 -0.06
C ASP A 490 -5.65 -34.00 0.50
N ALA A 491 -5.59 -32.87 1.21
CA ALA A 491 -6.77 -32.20 1.77
C ALA A 491 -7.43 -31.22 0.81
N CYS A 492 -6.85 -30.99 -0.38
CA CYS A 492 -7.35 -30.00 -1.32
C CYS A 492 -8.71 -30.39 -1.91
N ALA A 493 -9.61 -29.41 -1.96
CA ALA A 493 -10.89 -29.48 -2.65
C ALA A 493 -11.05 -28.29 -3.61
N TYR A 494 -12.03 -28.37 -4.50
CA TYR A 494 -12.41 -27.24 -5.34
C TYR A 494 -13.21 -26.23 -4.52
N ILE A 495 -12.78 -24.98 -4.55
CA ILE A 495 -13.41 -23.84 -3.88
C ILE A 495 -13.92 -22.91 -4.97
N SER A 496 -15.25 -22.78 -5.06
CA SER A 496 -15.91 -21.85 -5.98
C SER A 496 -15.99 -20.47 -5.36
N ILE A 497 -15.33 -19.50 -5.99
CA ILE A 497 -15.32 -18.08 -5.61
C ILE A 497 -16.20 -17.32 -6.60
N GLN A 498 -17.22 -16.63 -6.07
CA GLN A 498 -18.17 -15.84 -6.86
C GLN A 498 -18.39 -14.46 -6.26
N TRP A 499 -19.14 -13.64 -6.98
CA TRP A 499 -19.92 -12.57 -6.41
C TRP A 499 -21.36 -12.67 -6.91
N LYS A 500 -22.32 -12.56 -5.99
CA LYS A 500 -23.62 -12.03 -6.36
C LYS A 500 -24.10 -11.16 -5.21
N ALA A 501 -24.18 -9.86 -5.45
CA ALA A 501 -24.97 -9.00 -4.59
C ALA A 501 -26.42 -9.50 -4.67
N CYS A 502 -26.89 -10.18 -3.63
CA CYS A 502 -28.31 -10.38 -3.43
C CYS A 502 -28.93 -9.00 -3.18
N GLY A 503 -29.59 -8.44 -4.19
CA GLY A 503 -30.49 -7.30 -4.05
C GLY A 503 -30.32 -6.20 -5.08
N GLU A 504 -30.84 -6.40 -6.30
CA GLU A 504 -31.83 -5.51 -6.94
C GLU A 504 -32.27 -6.11 -8.29
N GLY A 505 -33.47 -6.71 -8.27
CA GLY A 505 -34.40 -6.75 -9.39
C GLY A 505 -34.01 -7.45 -10.70
N ARG A 506 -33.97 -8.78 -10.73
CA ARG A 506 -34.57 -9.55 -11.84
C ARG A 506 -35.19 -10.83 -11.28
N ALA A 507 -36.51 -10.81 -11.09
CA ALA A 507 -37.29 -12.01 -10.97
C ALA A 507 -37.10 -12.83 -12.26
N PHE A 508 -36.43 -13.96 -12.17
CA PHE A 508 -36.47 -14.96 -13.23
C PHE A 508 -37.80 -15.70 -13.09
N GLU A 509 -38.75 -15.37 -13.96
CA GLU A 509 -39.90 -16.23 -14.22
C GLU A 509 -39.38 -17.59 -14.70
N PHE A 510 -39.60 -18.61 -13.88
CA PHE A 510 -39.49 -20.01 -14.29
C PHE A 510 -40.61 -20.31 -15.28
N THR A 511 -40.31 -20.37 -16.57
CA THR A 511 -41.15 -21.10 -17.54
C THR A 511 -40.71 -22.57 -17.54
N PRO A 512 -41.56 -23.52 -17.11
CA PRO A 512 -41.26 -24.94 -17.28
C PRO A 512 -41.49 -25.31 -18.75
N SER A 513 -40.45 -25.75 -19.44
CA SER A 513 -40.59 -26.35 -20.77
C SER A 513 -41.30 -27.70 -20.65
N LEU A 514 -42.50 -27.78 -21.24
CA LEU A 514 -43.27 -28.99 -21.40
C LEU A 514 -42.52 -29.97 -22.32
N CYS A 515 -42.08 -31.07 -21.72
CA CYS A 515 -41.78 -32.31 -22.42
C CYS A 515 -43.13 -32.93 -22.84
N SER A 516 -43.46 -32.93 -24.14
CA SER A 516 -44.51 -33.81 -24.67
C SER A 516 -44.11 -34.40 -26.02
N LEU A 517 -43.75 -35.68 -25.93
CA LEU A 517 -43.94 -36.77 -26.89
C LEU A 517 -44.78 -36.44 -28.14
N ARG A 518 -44.16 -36.59 -29.31
CA ARG A 518 -44.90 -36.91 -30.55
C ARG A 518 -44.90 -38.43 -30.74
N HIS A 519 -46.07 -39.04 -30.53
CA HIS A 519 -46.47 -40.27 -31.20
C HIS A 519 -47.58 -39.91 -32.19
N GLN A 520 -47.23 -39.99 -33.48
CA GLN A 520 -47.99 -40.48 -34.65
C GLN A 520 -47.43 -39.85 -35.92
#